data_AF-A0A258BIL2-F1
#
_entry.id   AF-A0A258BIL2-F1
#
_cell.length_a   1.000
_cell.length_b   1.000
_cell.length_c   1.000
_cell.angle_alpha   90.00
_cell.angle_beta   90.00
_cell.angle_gamma   90.00
#
_symmetry.space_group_name_H-M   'P 1'
#
loop_
_entity.id
_entity.type
_entity.pdbx_description
1 polymer ?
#
loop_
_entity_poly.entity_id
_entity_poly.type
_entity_poly.pdbx_seq_one_letter_code
_entity_poly.pdbx_strand_id
1 'polypeptide(L)'
;MSETTVPARVPMTAAAVPDEPRKLDDVMLAMDVVDTLRHRTRIVDMELNEEAREEQLIARLKEIYGAQGIEVPDRILKDGVKALAEQRFVYKPPADTFSVKLAKMYVSRKKW
;
A
#
# COMPACT_ATOMS: atom_id res chain seq x y z
N MET A 1 -36.34 42.11 32.65
CA MET A 1 -35.15 41.27 32.87
C MET A 1 -35.20 40.10 31.90
N SER A 2 -34.13 39.97 31.12
CA SER A 2 -33.72 38.81 30.32
C SER A 2 -34.53 38.47 29.06
N GLU A 3 -34.05 39.03 27.96
CA GLU A 3 -34.16 38.48 26.61
C GLU A 3 -33.56 37.06 26.55
N THR A 4 -34.17 36.16 25.78
CA THR A 4 -33.45 35.06 25.13
C THR A 4 -34.17 34.74 23.82
N THR A 5 -33.81 35.48 22.78
CA THR A 5 -34.12 35.17 21.39
C THR A 5 -33.24 34.00 20.96
N VAL A 6 -33.87 32.90 20.51
CA VAL A 6 -33.20 31.78 19.85
C VAL A 6 -32.95 32.16 18.40
N PRO A 7 -31.70 32.25 17.90
CA PRO A 7 -31.48 32.46 16.48
C PRO A 7 -31.64 31.15 15.70
N ALA A 8 -32.37 31.26 14.60
CA ALA A 8 -32.61 30.23 13.60
C ALA A 8 -31.33 29.61 13.05
N ARG A 9 -31.41 28.31 12.72
CA ARG A 9 -30.35 27.50 12.11
C ARG A 9 -30.01 28.03 10.72
N VAL A 10 -28.88 28.71 10.59
CA VAL A 10 -28.24 29.09 9.31
C VAL A 10 -27.80 27.81 8.59
N PRO A 11 -27.93 27.70 7.26
CA PRO A 11 -27.55 26.50 6.52
C PRO A 11 -26.08 26.18 6.78
N MET A 12 -25.83 24.94 7.15
CA MET A 12 -24.48 24.41 7.30
C MET A 12 -23.84 24.41 5.91
N THR A 13 -23.09 25.46 5.61
CA THR A 13 -22.11 25.48 4.53
C THR A 13 -21.34 24.17 4.61
N ALA A 14 -21.32 23.44 3.49
CA ALA A 14 -20.59 22.21 3.34
C ALA A 14 -19.16 22.37 3.87
N ALA A 15 -18.95 21.94 5.11
CA ALA A 15 -17.63 21.83 5.69
C ALA A 15 -16.94 20.74 4.89
N ALA A 16 -15.93 21.14 4.12
CA ALA A 16 -15.06 20.24 3.40
C ALA A 16 -14.53 19.18 4.36
N VAL A 17 -14.91 17.93 4.11
CA VAL A 17 -14.34 16.77 4.79
C VAL A 17 -12.86 16.73 4.44
N PRO A 18 -11.93 16.59 5.41
CA PRO A 18 -10.51 16.55 5.12
C PRO A 18 -10.20 15.36 4.20
N ASP A 19 -9.34 15.60 3.21
CA ASP A 19 -8.87 14.67 2.16
C ASP A 19 -7.87 13.62 2.69
N GLU A 20 -8.12 13.13 3.91
CA GLU A 20 -7.28 12.18 4.64
C GLU A 20 -7.55 10.70 4.28
N PRO A 21 -8.80 10.24 4.04
CA PRO A 21 -9.04 8.83 3.73
C PRO A 21 -8.41 8.42 2.39
N ARG A 22 -8.44 9.30 1.37
CA ARG A 22 -7.89 9.00 0.04
C ARG A 22 -6.38 8.73 0.05
N LYS A 23 -5.63 9.38 0.95
CA LYS A 23 -4.18 9.14 1.05
C LYS A 23 -3.86 7.78 1.64
N LEU A 24 -4.62 7.32 2.63
CA LEU A 24 -4.44 5.99 3.20
C LEU A 24 -4.85 4.93 2.18
N ASP A 25 -5.98 5.12 1.49
CA ASP A 25 -6.45 4.22 0.44
C ASP A 25 -5.41 4.06 -0.68
N ASP A 26 -4.81 5.17 -1.14
CA ASP A 26 -3.73 5.16 -2.15
C ASP A 26 -2.48 4.39 -1.65
N VAL A 27 -2.11 4.53 -0.37
CA VAL A 27 -0.98 3.81 0.23
C VAL A 27 -1.29 2.32 0.39
N MET A 28 -2.52 1.97 0.80
CA MET A 28 -2.96 0.58 0.93
C MET A 28 -2.98 -0.12 -0.43
N LEU A 29 -3.44 0.58 -1.48
CA LEU A 29 -3.45 0.09 -2.84
C LEU A 29 -2.02 -0.08 -3.40
N ALA A 30 -1.13 0.89 -3.13
CA ALA A 30 0.28 0.80 -3.53
C ALA A 30 0.99 -0.41 -2.89
N MET A 31 0.64 -0.74 -1.64
CA MET A 31 1.21 -1.89 -0.93
C MET A 31 0.76 -3.22 -1.56
N ASP A 32 -0.54 -3.38 -1.85
CA ASP A 32 -1.09 -4.58 -2.50
C ASP A 32 -0.53 -4.78 -3.93
N VAL A 33 -0.37 -3.67 -4.67
CA VAL A 33 0.32 -3.66 -5.97
C VAL A 33 1.74 -4.22 -5.84
N VAL A 34 2.51 -3.72 -4.87
CA VAL A 34 3.90 -4.15 -4.65
C VAL A 34 3.97 -5.62 -4.21
N ASP A 35 3.05 -6.08 -3.36
CA ASP A 35 2.97 -7.47 -2.94
C ASP A 35 2.62 -8.41 -4.11
N THR A 36 1.70 -7.98 -4.96
CA THR A 36 1.33 -8.67 -6.19
C THR A 36 2.50 -8.73 -7.18
N LEU A 37 3.24 -7.63 -7.33
CA LEU A 37 4.45 -7.59 -8.15
C LEU A 37 5.48 -8.60 -7.60
N ARG A 38 5.86 -8.54 -6.32
CA ARG A 38 6.86 -9.45 -5.71
C ARG A 38 6.53 -10.93 -5.90
N HIS A 39 5.27 -11.32 -5.75
CA HIS A 39 4.86 -12.71 -5.91
C HIS A 39 5.03 -13.19 -7.36
N ARG A 40 4.86 -12.29 -8.34
CA ARG A 40 4.85 -12.60 -9.78
C ARG A 40 6.15 -12.29 -10.50
N THR A 41 6.98 -11.35 -10.01
CA THR A 41 8.29 -11.02 -10.59
C THR A 41 9.20 -12.24 -10.65
N ARG A 42 9.07 -13.18 -9.70
CA ARG A 42 9.76 -14.49 -9.71
C ARG A 42 9.52 -15.29 -11.01
N ILE A 43 8.51 -14.95 -11.82
CA ILE A 43 8.12 -15.63 -13.06
C ILE A 43 8.58 -14.87 -14.33
N VAL A 44 8.99 -13.58 -14.24
CA VAL A 44 9.25 -12.72 -15.43
C VAL A 44 10.75 -12.44 -15.67
N ASP A 45 11.64 -12.93 -14.81
CA ASP A 45 13.07 -12.56 -14.79
C ASP A 45 13.92 -13.05 -15.97
N MET A 46 13.37 -13.78 -16.95
CA MET A 46 14.19 -14.50 -17.92
C MET A 46 14.39 -13.86 -19.31
N GLU A 47 13.56 -12.91 -19.79
CA GLU A 47 13.60 -12.56 -21.24
C GLU A 47 13.43 -11.08 -21.66
N LEU A 48 13.44 -10.08 -20.75
CA LEU A 48 13.14 -8.68 -21.13
C LEU A 48 14.18 -7.65 -20.64
N ASN A 49 14.39 -6.61 -21.46
CA ASN A 49 15.09 -5.37 -21.09
C ASN A 49 14.33 -4.63 -19.96
N GLU A 50 15.03 -3.85 -19.14
CA GLU A 50 14.51 -3.23 -17.92
C GLU A 50 13.28 -2.33 -18.17
N GLU A 51 13.32 -1.46 -19.17
CA GLU A 51 12.18 -0.59 -19.56
C GLU A 51 10.98 -1.40 -20.08
N ALA A 52 11.24 -2.37 -20.97
CA ALA A 52 10.20 -3.25 -21.52
C ALA A 52 9.53 -4.11 -20.43
N ARG A 53 10.27 -4.49 -19.38
CA ARG A 53 9.76 -5.21 -18.21
C ARG A 53 8.82 -4.35 -17.38
N GLU A 54 9.15 -3.09 -17.14
CA GLU A 54 8.29 -2.16 -16.39
C GLU A 54 6.95 -1.93 -17.09
N GLU A 55 6.96 -1.66 -18.40
CA GLU A 55 5.75 -1.43 -19.18
C GLU A 55 4.83 -2.65 -19.19
N GLN A 56 5.39 -3.86 -19.36
CA GLN A 56 4.62 -5.09 -19.32
C GLN A 56 4.02 -5.36 -17.94
N LEU A 57 4.76 -5.09 -16.86
CA LEU A 57 4.27 -5.24 -15.49
C LEU A 57 3.08 -4.31 -15.25
N ILE A 58 3.17 -3.05 -15.68
CA ILE A 58 2.07 -2.08 -15.55
C ILE A 58 0.84 -2.54 -16.35
N ALA A 59 1.03 -2.99 -17.60
CA ALA A 59 -0.07 -3.46 -18.44
C ALA A 59 -0.79 -4.68 -17.85
N ARG A 60 -0.05 -5.67 -17.34
CA ARG A 60 -0.61 -6.83 -16.65
C ARG A 60 -1.34 -6.46 -15.37
N LEU A 61 -0.81 -5.49 -14.63
CA LEU A 61 -1.42 -5.03 -13.39
C LEU A 61 -2.77 -4.33 -13.66
N LYS A 62 -2.84 -3.51 -14.71
CA LYS A 62 -4.11 -2.92 -15.20
C LYS A 62 -5.16 -3.96 -15.55
N GLU A 63 -4.77 -5.00 -16.28
CA GLU A 63 -5.67 -6.09 -16.66
C GLU A 63 -6.28 -6.78 -15.42
N ILE A 64 -5.46 -7.03 -14.40
CA ILE A 64 -5.85 -7.82 -13.23
C ILE A 64 -6.75 -7.03 -12.28
N TYR A 65 -6.42 -5.77 -12.00
CA TYR A 65 -7.30 -4.92 -11.20
C TYR A 65 -8.56 -4.51 -11.98
N GLY A 66 -8.45 -4.33 -13.30
CA GLY A 66 -9.60 -4.11 -14.18
C GLY A 66 -10.58 -5.29 -14.16
N ALA A 67 -10.09 -6.53 -14.18
CA ALA A 67 -10.92 -7.73 -14.03
C ALA A 67 -11.62 -7.83 -12.67
N GLN A 68 -11.12 -7.12 -11.65
CA GLN A 68 -11.71 -7.07 -10.30
C GLN A 68 -12.63 -5.87 -10.11
N GLY A 69 -12.80 -5.02 -11.13
CA GLY A 69 -13.62 -3.80 -11.05
C GLY A 69 -13.00 -2.68 -10.21
N ILE A 70 -11.70 -2.74 -9.95
CA ILE A 70 -10.97 -1.72 -9.19
C ILE A 70 -10.17 -0.88 -10.19
N GLU A 71 -10.59 0.38 -10.38
CA GLU A 71 -9.85 1.33 -11.21
C GLU A 71 -8.62 1.83 -10.44
N VAL A 72 -7.43 1.37 -10.84
CA VAL A 72 -6.17 1.82 -10.26
C VAL A 72 -5.56 2.93 -11.12
N PRO A 73 -5.33 4.13 -10.58
CA PRO A 73 -4.71 5.22 -11.32
C PRO A 73 -3.28 4.89 -11.76
N ASP A 74 -2.92 5.29 -12.99
CA ASP A 74 -1.59 5.05 -13.58
C ASP A 74 -0.43 5.57 -12.73
N ARG A 75 -0.67 6.66 -11.97
CA ARG A 75 0.32 7.21 -11.02
C ARG A 75 0.70 6.18 -9.94
N ILE A 76 -0.28 5.47 -9.37
CA ILE A 76 -0.09 4.51 -8.28
C ILE A 76 0.63 3.26 -8.78
N LEU A 77 0.32 2.83 -10.01
CA LEU A 77 1.02 1.72 -10.66
C LEU A 77 2.51 2.03 -10.86
N LYS A 78 2.82 3.23 -11.38
CA LYS A 78 4.20 3.69 -11.56
C LYS A 78 4.94 3.87 -10.22
N ASP A 79 4.28 4.46 -9.24
CA ASP A 79 4.84 4.63 -7.90
C ASP A 79 5.08 3.29 -7.22
N GLY A 80 4.21 2.29 -7.44
CA GLY A 80 4.38 0.92 -6.96
C GLY A 80 5.58 0.21 -7.58
N VAL A 81 5.77 0.31 -8.90
CA VAL A 81 6.94 -0.25 -9.59
C VAL A 81 8.24 0.41 -9.10
N LYS A 82 8.23 1.72 -8.90
CA LYS A 82 9.37 2.44 -8.31
C LYS A 82 9.64 2.04 -6.86
N ALA A 83 8.59 1.86 -6.06
CA ALA A 83 8.70 1.41 -4.66
C ALA A 83 9.25 -0.03 -4.54
N LEU A 84 8.96 -0.89 -5.53
CA LEU A 84 9.57 -2.22 -5.64
C LEU A 84 11.09 -2.10 -5.82
N ALA A 85 11.57 -1.22 -6.70
CA ALA A 85 12.99 -0.96 -6.89
C ALA A 85 13.66 -0.41 -5.62
N GLU A 86 12.97 0.49 -4.91
CA GLU A 86 13.47 1.10 -3.66
C GLU A 86 13.38 0.18 -2.42
N GLN A 87 12.80 -1.02 -2.52
CA GLN A 87 12.50 -1.91 -1.39
C GLN A 87 11.70 -1.23 -0.25
N ARG A 88 10.96 -0.17 -0.56
CA ARG A 88 9.98 0.42 0.36
C ARG A 88 8.95 -0.68 0.65
N PHE A 89 8.55 -0.86 1.91
CA PHE A 89 7.67 -1.96 2.36
C PHE A 89 8.30 -3.37 2.44
N VAL A 90 9.64 -3.49 2.50
CA VAL A 90 10.28 -4.76 2.90
C VAL A 90 10.56 -4.74 4.41
N TYR A 91 10.08 -5.75 5.12
CA TYR A 91 10.56 -6.01 6.48
C TYR A 91 12.02 -6.47 6.42
N LYS A 92 12.92 -5.68 7.01
CA LYS A 92 14.30 -6.11 7.26
C LYS A 92 14.35 -6.83 8.60
N PRO A 93 14.53 -8.17 8.63
CA PRO A 93 14.63 -8.88 9.89
C PRO A 93 15.84 -8.37 10.68
N PRO A 94 15.77 -8.40 12.03
CA PRO A 94 16.93 -8.10 12.85
C PRO A 94 18.06 -9.07 12.52
N ALA A 95 19.29 -8.56 12.53
CA ALA A 95 20.47 -9.38 12.27
C ALA A 95 20.49 -10.59 13.23
N ASP A 96 20.90 -11.76 12.72
CA ASP A 96 20.98 -13.01 13.48
C ASP A 96 22.12 -12.97 14.51
N THR A 97 21.91 -12.21 15.56
CA THR A 97 22.78 -12.10 16.73
C THR A 97 22.46 -13.20 17.74
N PHE A 98 23.42 -13.47 18.62
CA PHE A 98 23.29 -14.51 19.66
C PHE A 98 22.06 -14.27 20.55
N SER A 99 21.78 -13.00 20.89
CA SER A 99 20.60 -12.59 21.64
C SER A 99 19.28 -12.89 20.92
N VAL A 100 19.21 -12.66 19.59
CA VAL A 100 18.02 -12.96 18.77
C VAL A 100 17.79 -14.47 18.71
N LYS A 101 18.85 -15.29 18.63
CA LYS A 101 18.75 -16.76 18.67
C LYS A 101 18.25 -17.27 20.02
N LEU A 102 18.80 -16.73 21.12
CA LEU A 102 18.38 -17.11 22.47
C LEU A 102 16.92 -16.68 22.74
N ALA A 103 16.52 -15.51 22.27
CA ALA A 103 15.13 -15.04 22.32
C ALA A 103 14.18 -15.93 21.50
N LYS A 104 14.54 -16.29 20.26
CA LYS A 104 13.76 -17.23 19.43
C LYS A 104 13.58 -18.58 20.13
N MET A 105 14.65 -19.13 20.72
CA MET A 105 14.61 -20.39 21.49
C MET A 105 13.76 -20.26 22.76
N TYR A 106 13.82 -19.11 23.45
CA TYR A 106 13.00 -18.86 24.63
C TYR A 106 11.50 -18.79 24.27
N VAL A 107 11.14 -18.13 23.18
CA VAL A 107 9.74 -18.01 22.74
C VAL A 107 9.20 -19.34 22.22
N SER A 108 10.01 -20.16 21.56
CA SER A 108 9.59 -21.47 21.05
C SER A 108 9.48 -22.56 22.13
N ARG A 109 10.06 -22.35 23.32
CA ARG A 109 10.19 -23.38 24.38
C ARG A 109 8.87 -23.90 24.97
N LYS A 110 7.74 -23.25 24.70
CA LYS A 110 6.41 -23.63 25.20
C LYS A 110 5.40 -23.90 24.09
N LYS A 111 5.84 -24.02 22.83
CA LYS A 111 4.96 -24.47 21.75
C LYS A 111 4.70 -25.98 21.91
N TRP A 112 3.48 -26.30 22.30
CA TRP A 112 2.88 -27.64 22.18
C TRP A 112 2.34 -27.81 20.76
#